data_AF-A0A3B9BMG9-F1
#
_entry.id   AF-A0A3B9BMG9-F1
#
_cell.length_a   1.000
_cell.length_b   1.000
_cell.length_c   1.000
_cell.angle_alpha   90.00
_cell.angle_beta   90.00
_cell.angle_gamma   90.00
#
_symmetry.space_group_name_H-M   'P 1'
#
loop_
_entity.id
_entity.type
_entity.pdbx_description
1 polymer ?
#
loop_
_entity_poly.entity_id
_entity_poly.type
_entity_poly.pdbx_seq_one_letter_code
_entity_poly.pdbx_strand_id
1 'polypeptide(L)'
;TPKVVTAAKGLGDDIHILVAGSGCGAVAEQAAKLDGVAKVLVADDAQYANGLAEPLAVLVTGLMDSHDVAMGSATTVAKNFMPR
;
A
#
# COMPACT_ATOMS: atom_id res chain seq x y z
N THR A 1 1.35 0.87 -11.19
CA THR A 1 0.94 2.07 -11.96
C THR A 1 0.80 3.24 -11.00
N PRO A 2 1.42 4.41 -11.23
CA PRO A 2 1.44 5.53 -10.27
C PRO A 2 0.10 6.27 -10.12
N LYS A 3 -0.97 5.79 -10.78
CA LYS A 3 -2.31 6.42 -10.80
C LYS A 3 -2.87 6.69 -9.41
N VAL A 4 -2.61 5.81 -8.45
CA VAL A 4 -3.08 5.95 -7.06
C VAL A 4 -2.36 7.12 -6.37
N VAL A 5 -1.05 7.26 -6.57
CA VAL A 5 -0.28 8.38 -6.01
C VAL A 5 -0.71 9.69 -6.65
N THR A 6 -0.98 9.70 -7.95
CA THR A 6 -1.54 10.90 -8.62
C THR A 6 -2.92 11.27 -8.10
N ALA A 7 -3.79 10.30 -7.80
CA ALA A 7 -5.09 10.55 -7.18
C ALA A 7 -4.95 11.05 -5.73
N ALA A 8 -4.04 10.46 -4.95
CA ALA A 8 -3.74 10.86 -3.58
C ALA A 8 -3.18 12.29 -3.51
N LYS A 9 -2.36 12.70 -4.48
CA LYS A 9 -1.94 14.11 -4.63
C LYS A 9 -3.11 15.08 -4.81
N GLY A 10 -4.19 14.63 -5.44
CA GLY A 10 -5.40 15.44 -5.61
C GLY A 10 -6.16 15.66 -4.30
N LEU A 11 -5.97 14.79 -3.31
CA LEU A 11 -6.53 14.95 -1.96
C LEU A 11 -5.75 15.97 -1.13
N GLY A 12 -4.45 16.15 -1.40
CA GLY A 12 -3.62 17.18 -0.75
C GLY A 12 -3.03 16.79 0.61
N ASP A 13 -3.20 15.53 1.04
CA ASP A 13 -2.71 15.00 2.32
C ASP A 13 -1.40 14.20 2.18
N ASP A 14 -0.79 13.86 3.32
CA ASP A 14 0.40 13.02 3.45
C ASP A 14 0.22 11.64 2.79
N ILE A 15 0.94 11.40 1.69
CA ILE A 15 0.81 10.15 0.93
C ILE A 15 1.75 9.10 1.53
N HIS A 16 1.16 8.10 2.17
CA HIS A 16 1.89 6.93 2.66
C HIS A 16 1.70 5.74 1.72
N ILE A 17 2.80 5.10 1.32
CA ILE A 17 2.77 3.91 0.47
C ILE A 17 3.08 2.67 1.30
N LEU A 18 2.16 1.71 1.32
CA LEU A 18 2.41 0.38 1.87
C LEU A 18 2.87 -0.58 0.78
N VAL A 19 4.03 -1.18 0.97
CA VAL A 19 4.58 -2.25 0.14
C VAL A 19 4.60 -3.52 0.97
N ALA A 20 3.69 -4.44 0.69
CA ALA A 20 3.60 -5.73 1.35
C ALA A 20 3.93 -6.86 0.36
N GLY A 21 4.85 -7.75 0.74
CA GLY A 21 5.30 -8.84 -0.11
C GLY A 21 6.52 -9.55 0.47
N SER A 22 7.16 -10.40 -0.32
CA SER A 22 8.44 -11.01 0.03
C SER A 22 9.51 -10.56 -0.97
N GLY A 23 10.61 -10.00 -0.47
CA GLY A 23 11.66 -9.42 -1.32
C GLY A 23 11.22 -8.12 -2.01
N CYS A 24 10.38 -7.33 -1.37
CA CYS A 24 9.72 -6.17 -1.97
C CYS A 24 10.50 -4.84 -1.77
N GLY A 25 11.74 -4.91 -1.27
CA GLY A 25 12.62 -3.74 -1.10
C GLY A 25 12.84 -2.93 -2.38
N ALA A 26 13.02 -3.58 -3.54
CA ALA A 26 13.17 -2.86 -4.82
C ALA A 26 11.90 -2.07 -5.20
N VAL A 27 10.72 -2.56 -4.82
CA VAL A 27 9.45 -1.87 -5.04
C VAL A 27 9.29 -0.71 -4.07
N ALA A 28 9.73 -0.86 -2.82
CA ALA A 28 9.74 0.21 -1.83
C ALA A 28 10.63 1.38 -2.24
N GLU A 29 11.83 1.12 -2.78
CA GLU A 29 12.71 2.17 -3.29
C GLU A 29 12.11 2.89 -4.51
N GLN A 30 11.44 2.16 -5.40
CA GLN A 30 10.72 2.78 -6.51
C GLN A 30 9.56 3.64 -6.01
N ALA A 31 8.80 3.15 -5.03
CA ALA A 31 7.72 3.88 -4.37
C ALA A 31 8.21 5.18 -3.71
N ALA A 32 9.35 5.14 -3.02
CA ALA A 32 9.94 6.31 -2.34
C ALA A 32 10.39 7.41 -3.33
N LYS A 33 10.69 7.04 -4.57
CA LYS A 33 11.05 7.99 -5.65
C LYS A 33 9.85 8.65 -6.30
N LEU A 34 8.61 8.27 -5.96
CA LEU A 34 7.44 8.96 -6.49
C LEU A 34 7.29 10.31 -5.79
N ASP A 35 7.18 11.37 -6.58
CA ASP A 35 6.88 12.70 -6.07
C ASP A 35 5.62 12.68 -5.19
N GLY A 36 5.66 13.39 -4.06
CA GLY A 36 4.53 13.54 -3.12
C GLY A 36 4.40 12.43 -2.09
N VAL A 37 5.24 11.39 -2.12
CA VAL A 37 5.26 10.34 -1.10
C VAL A 37 5.97 10.86 0.15
N ALA A 38 5.24 10.91 1.26
CA ALA A 38 5.79 11.31 2.54
C ALA A 38 6.48 10.15 3.27
N LYS A 39 5.91 8.95 3.16
CA LYS A 39 6.43 7.76 3.84
C LYS A 39 6.21 6.49 3.04
N VAL A 40 7.20 5.60 3.07
CA VAL A 40 7.07 4.23 2.53
C VAL A 40 7.15 3.25 3.68
N LEU A 41 6.11 2.44 3.85
CA LEU A 41 6.01 1.37 4.81
C LEU A 41 6.28 0.06 4.07
N VAL A 42 7.26 -0.71 4.55
CA VAL A 42 7.64 -1.99 3.94
C VAL A 42 7.27 -3.10 4.91
N ALA A 43 6.37 -3.96 4.47
CA ALA A 43 6.02 -5.21 5.13
C ALA A 43 6.63 -6.35 4.31
N ASP A 44 7.90 -6.63 4.55
CA ASP A 44 8.62 -7.74 3.92
C ASP A 44 8.48 -9.00 4.77
N ASP A 45 7.63 -9.92 4.34
CA ASP A 45 7.42 -11.18 5.02
C ASP A 45 6.94 -12.25 4.04
N ALA A 46 7.37 -13.50 4.26
CA ALA A 46 6.98 -14.65 3.45
C ALA A 46 5.45 -14.87 3.45
N GLN A 47 4.76 -14.47 4.52
CA GLN A 47 3.28 -14.54 4.59
C GLN A 47 2.58 -13.66 3.53
N TYR A 48 3.23 -12.59 3.07
CA TYR A 48 2.69 -11.69 2.06
C TYR A 48 3.09 -12.09 0.63
N ALA A 49 4.00 -13.06 0.46
CA ALA A 49 4.50 -13.50 -0.85
C ALA A 49 3.38 -13.96 -1.80
N ASN A 50 2.33 -14.58 -1.26
CA ASN A 50 1.21 -15.12 -2.02
C ASN A 50 0.04 -14.14 -2.20
N GLY A 51 0.15 -12.91 -1.70
CA GLY A 51 -0.95 -11.93 -1.78
C GLY A 51 -2.23 -12.43 -1.10
N LEU A 52 -2.11 -13.20 -0.02
CA LEU A 52 -3.24 -13.70 0.76
C LEU A 52 -4.01 -12.53 1.36
N ALA A 53 -5.33 -12.52 1.18
CA ALA A 53 -6.14 -11.39 1.59
C ALA A 53 -6.27 -11.24 3.12
N GLU A 54 -6.22 -12.33 3.88
CA GLU A 54 -6.33 -12.30 5.34
C GLU A 54 -5.18 -11.51 6.02
N PRO A 55 -3.89 -11.84 5.80
CA PRO A 55 -2.80 -11.10 6.43
C PRO A 55 -2.67 -9.67 5.89
N LEU A 56 -3.02 -9.44 4.62
CA LEU A 56 -3.03 -8.10 4.02
C LEU A 56 -4.13 -7.21 4.59
N ALA A 57 -5.34 -7.74 4.78
CA ALA A 57 -6.46 -6.97 5.34
C ALA A 57 -6.14 -6.55 6.78
N VAL A 58 -5.62 -7.46 7.62
CA VAL A 58 -5.22 -7.15 9.00
C VAL A 58 -4.12 -6.08 9.07
N LEU A 59 -3.13 -6.17 8.18
CA LEU A 59 -2.07 -5.16 8.08
C LEU A 59 -2.65 -3.78 7.72
N VAL A 60 -3.55 -3.73 6.73
CA VAL A 60 -4.16 -2.47 6.27
C VAL A 60 -5.10 -1.90 7.33
N THR A 61 -5.97 -2.70 7.94
CA THR A 61 -6.90 -2.23 8.98
C THR A 61 -6.15 -1.74 10.21
N GLY A 62 -5.07 -2.41 10.63
CA GLY A 62 -4.21 -1.93 11.71
C GLY A 62 -3.49 -0.61 11.40
N LEU A 63 -3.29 -0.29 10.12
CA LEU A 63 -2.74 1.00 9.69
C LEU A 63 -3.82 2.08 9.56
N MET A 64 -5.08 1.70 9.29
CA MET A 64 -6.20 2.63 9.15
C MET A 64 -6.54 3.36 10.45
N ASP A 65 -6.18 2.84 11.62
CA ASP A 65 -6.32 3.57 12.89
C ASP A 65 -5.57 4.92 12.89
N SER A 66 -4.53 5.06 12.07
CA SER A 66 -3.75 6.30 11.93
C SER A 66 -3.92 7.00 10.58
N HIS A 67 -4.77 6.49 9.68
CA HIS A 67 -4.95 7.01 8.32
C HIS A 67 -6.42 7.10 7.94
N ASP A 68 -6.88 8.29 7.55
CA ASP A 68 -8.28 8.53 7.15
C ASP A 68 -8.68 7.81 5.86
N VAL A 69 -7.76 7.62 4.91
CA VAL A 69 -8.09 7.13 3.57
C VAL A 69 -7.15 6.00 3.15
N ALA A 70 -7.72 4.82 2.89
CA ALA A 70 -7.01 3.72 2.23
C ALA A 70 -7.36 3.71 0.73
N MET A 71 -6.36 3.91 -0.12
CA MET A 71 -6.51 3.82 -1.58
C MET A 71 -5.62 2.72 -2.14
N GLY A 72 -6.20 1.89 -3.00
CA GLY A 72 -5.51 0.80 -3.67
C GLY A 72 -5.71 0.89 -5.18
N SER A 73 -4.71 0.46 -5.95
CA SER A 73 -4.90 0.27 -7.39
C SER A 73 -5.90 -0.86 -7.59
N ALA A 74 -6.80 -0.77 -8.56
CA ALA A 74 -7.84 -1.79 -8.83
C ALA A 74 -7.30 -3.13 -9.39
N THR A 75 -6.24 -3.68 -8.80
CA THR A 75 -5.65 -4.99 -9.07
C THR A 75 -6.43 -6.09 -8.38
N THR A 76 -6.22 -7.34 -8.81
CA THR A 76 -6.86 -8.53 -8.22
C THR A 76 -6.60 -8.65 -6.73
N VAL A 77 -5.40 -8.29 -6.26
CA VAL A 77 -5.02 -8.31 -4.84
C VAL A 77 -5.82 -7.27 -4.05
N ALA A 78 -5.81 -6.00 -4.48
CA ALA A 78 -6.53 -4.92 -3.80
C ALA A 78 -8.04 -5.16 -3.75
N LYS A 79 -8.64 -5.63 -4.84
CA LYS A 79 -10.06 -6.02 -4.86
C LYS A 79 -10.39 -7.20 -3.96
N ASN A 80 -9.41 -8.04 -3.62
CA ASN A 80 -9.62 -9.21 -2.76
C ASN A 80 -9.56 -8.86 -1.27
N PHE A 81 -8.63 -7.96 -0.87
CA PHE A 81 -8.46 -7.60 0.54
C PHE A 81 -9.19 -6.33 0.97
N MET A 82 -9.42 -5.34 0.10
CA MET A 82 -10.08 -4.08 0.50
C MET A 82 -11.54 -4.18 0.96
N PRO A 83 -12.40 -5.05 0.40
CA PRO A 83 -13.79 -5.16 0.86
C PRO A 83 -13.98 -6.06 2.09
N ARG A 84 -12.91 -6.66 2.61
CA ARG A 84 -12.93 -7.49 3.83
C ARG A 84 -12.65 -6.63 5.06
#